data_AF-A0A970W0P1-F1
#
_entry.id   AF-A0A970W0P1-F1
#
_cell.length_a   1.000
_cell.length_b   1.000
_cell.length_c   1.000
_cell.angle_alpha   90.00
_cell.angle_beta   90.00
_cell.angle_gamma   90.00
#
_symmetry.space_group_name_H-M   'P 1'
#
loop_
_entity.id
_entity.type
_entity.pdbx_description
1 polymer ?
#
loop_
_entity_poly.entity_id
_entity_poly.type
_entity_poly.pdbx_seq_one_letter_code
_entity_poly.pdbx_strand_id
1 'polypeptide(L)'
;LYLAIADAPPTGEMGPNAVYLKYDQGENKVYLADTAGTAWLGGVAPRSGAVLENAAVQVFVQWSCPGAADARARIMYWRLAFKPGFAGAHRVYLRAVDRFPAAQGDTGWKGKAALTVGP
;
A
#
# COMPACT_ATOMS: atom_id res chain seq x y z
N LEU A 1 2.77 -0.91 7.93
CA LEU A 1 2.90 0.29 7.06
C LEU A 1 1.94 0.16 5.90
N TYR A 2 1.17 1.20 5.62
CA TYR A 2 0.15 1.22 4.58
C TYR A 2 0.42 2.35 3.59
N LEU A 3 0.16 2.06 2.32
CA LEU A 3 0.18 2.99 1.20
C LEU A 3 -1.18 2.92 0.52
N ALA A 4 -1.78 4.08 0.25
CA ALA A 4 -2.98 4.20 -0.56
C ALA A 4 -2.74 5.19 -1.70
N ILE A 5 -3.23 4.86 -2.89
CA ILE A 5 -3.34 5.76 -4.02
C ILE A 5 -4.82 5.87 -4.33
N ALA A 6 -5.40 7.04 -4.08
CA ALA A 6 -6.84 7.28 -4.08
C ALA A 6 -7.14 8.76 -4.37
N ASP A 7 -8.37 9.06 -4.78
CA ASP A 7 -8.78 10.43 -5.12
C ASP A 7 -9.06 11.28 -3.87
N ALA A 8 -9.51 10.63 -2.80
CA ALA A 8 -9.84 11.25 -1.52
C ALA A 8 -9.11 10.54 -0.35
N PRO A 9 -8.99 11.20 0.82
CA PRO A 9 -8.44 10.55 2.01
C PRO A 9 -9.27 9.31 2.35
N PRO A 10 -8.63 8.13 2.54
CA PRO A 10 -9.36 6.92 2.91
C PRO A 10 -10.03 7.06 4.28
N THR A 11 -11.24 6.53 4.40
CA THR A 11 -12.04 6.53 5.64
C THR A 11 -11.95 5.20 6.42
N GLY A 12 -11.36 4.17 5.82
CA GLY A 12 -11.17 2.84 6.42
C GLY A 12 -9.77 2.29 6.17
N GLU A 13 -9.55 0.99 6.41
CA GLU A 13 -8.28 0.32 6.12
C GLU A 13 -8.03 0.16 4.60
N MET A 14 -9.10 -0.01 3.83
CA MET A 14 -9.12 -0.11 2.38
C MET A 14 -10.52 0.25 1.86
N GLY A 15 -10.68 0.35 0.54
CA GLY A 15 -11.96 0.63 -0.12
C GLY A 15 -11.87 0.49 -1.64
N PRO A 16 -13.00 0.57 -2.35
CA PRO A 16 -13.02 0.44 -3.80
C PRO A 16 -12.38 1.65 -4.50
N ASN A 17 -12.15 1.53 -5.81
CA ASN A 17 -11.65 2.60 -6.70
C ASN A 17 -10.32 3.23 -6.26
N ALA A 18 -9.48 2.45 -5.57
CA ALA A 18 -8.18 2.89 -5.09
C ALA A 18 -7.22 1.71 -4.99
N VAL A 19 -5.92 2.00 -4.94
CA VAL A 19 -4.88 1.01 -4.72
C VAL A 19 -4.43 1.07 -3.27
N TYR A 20 -4.61 -0.01 -2.53
CA TYR A 20 -4.12 -0.15 -1.17
C TYR A 20 -3.06 -1.24 -1.08
N LEU A 21 -1.95 -0.91 -0.42
CA LEU A 21 -0.82 -1.80 -0.20
C LEU A 21 -0.47 -1.80 1.29
N LYS A 22 -0.13 -2.97 1.81
CA LYS A 22 0.30 -3.13 3.20
C LYS A 22 1.61 -3.91 3.25
N TYR A 23 2.55 -3.40 4.05
CA TYR A 23 3.69 -4.16 4.53
C TYR A 23 3.53 -4.37 6.04
N ASP A 24 3.40 -5.64 6.45
CA ASP A 24 3.47 -6.05 7.85
C ASP A 24 4.93 -6.38 8.20
N GLN A 25 5.51 -5.61 9.10
CA GLN A 25 6.90 -5.77 9.54
C GLN A 25 7.08 -6.97 10.48
N GLY A 26 6.08 -7.29 11.30
CA GLY A 26 6.17 -8.40 12.26
C GLY A 26 6.17 -9.75 11.55
N GLU A 27 5.42 -9.85 10.44
CA GLU A 27 5.39 -11.06 9.60
C GLU A 27 6.34 -11.01 8.41
N ASN A 28 6.92 -9.84 8.13
CA ASN A 28 7.69 -9.54 6.93
C ASN A 28 6.93 -9.93 5.63
N LYS A 29 5.70 -9.45 5.50
CA LYS A 29 4.80 -9.78 4.38
C LYS A 29 4.25 -8.55 3.68
N VAL A 30 4.06 -8.68 2.37
CA VAL A 30 3.45 -7.70 1.48
C VAL A 30 2.06 -8.18 1.06
N TYR A 31 1.13 -7.24 1.05
CA TYR A 31 -0.27 -7.45 0.70
C TYR A 31 -0.77 -6.34 -0.25
N LEU A 32 -1.73 -6.70 -1.09
CA LEU A 32 -2.47 -5.82 -2.01
C LEU A 32 -3.96 -5.98 -1.73
N ALA A 33 -4.72 -4.91 -1.61
CA ALA A 33 -6.18 -5.03 -1.48
C ALA A 33 -6.82 -5.55 -2.77
N ASP A 34 -7.86 -6.37 -2.65
CA ASP A 34 -8.69 -6.76 -3.77
C ASP A 34 -9.41 -5.56 -4.40
N THR A 35 -9.97 -5.74 -5.59
CA THR A 35 -10.61 -4.66 -6.34
C THR A 35 -11.79 -4.02 -5.58
N ALA A 36 -12.51 -4.82 -4.79
CA ALA A 36 -13.64 -4.31 -3.99
C ALA A 36 -13.18 -3.56 -2.73
N GLY A 37 -11.91 -3.69 -2.33
CA GLY A 37 -11.38 -3.11 -1.09
C GLY A 37 -11.99 -3.75 0.16
N THR A 38 -12.21 -5.06 0.12
CA THR A 38 -12.82 -5.84 1.19
C THR A 38 -11.88 -6.91 1.76
N ALA A 39 -10.83 -7.28 1.03
CA ALA A 39 -9.89 -8.32 1.44
C ALA A 39 -8.45 -7.99 1.05
N TRP A 40 -7.49 -8.47 1.84
CA TRP A 40 -6.07 -8.43 1.51
C TRP A 40 -5.68 -9.68 0.71
N LEU A 41 -5.21 -9.47 -0.51
CA LEU A 41 -4.56 -10.48 -1.35
C LEU A 41 -3.08 -10.61 -1.00
N GLY A 42 -2.52 -11.79 -1.25
CA GLY A 42 -1.10 -12.06 -1.09
C GLY A 42 -0.73 -12.55 0.31
N GLY A 43 0.18 -11.83 0.98
CA GLY A 43 0.86 -12.34 2.17
C GLY A 43 2.19 -13.01 1.84
N VAL A 44 2.93 -12.39 0.92
CA VAL A 44 4.19 -12.92 0.38
C VAL A 44 5.38 -12.13 0.91
N ALA A 45 6.52 -12.79 1.04
CA ALA A 45 7.75 -12.14 1.46
C ALA A 45 8.19 -11.09 0.41
N PRO A 46 8.70 -9.91 0.82
CA PRO A 46 9.37 -8.99 -0.08
C PRO A 46 10.50 -9.69 -0.85
N ARG A 47 10.82 -9.20 -2.06
CA ARG A 47 11.78 -9.83 -2.99
C ARG A 47 11.42 -11.25 -3.46
N SER A 48 10.25 -11.76 -3.12
CA SER A 48 9.74 -12.99 -3.75
C SER A 48 9.46 -12.75 -5.24
N GLY A 49 9.58 -13.78 -6.07
CA GLY A 49 9.21 -13.72 -7.50
C GLY A 49 7.70 -13.57 -7.77
N ALA A 50 6.89 -13.33 -6.74
CA ALA A 50 5.45 -13.21 -6.85
C ALA A 50 5.04 -11.88 -7.51
N VAL A 51 3.91 -11.92 -8.22
CA VAL A 51 3.20 -10.75 -8.71
C VAL A 51 1.81 -10.76 -8.08
N LEU A 52 1.47 -9.70 -7.35
CA LEU A 52 0.10 -9.49 -6.86
C LEU A 52 -0.62 -8.56 -7.84
N GLU A 53 -1.88 -8.81 -8.17
CA GLU A 53 -2.64 -7.88 -8.99
C GLU A 53 -4.10 -7.77 -8.59
N ASN A 54 -4.70 -6.65 -8.98
CA ASN A 54 -6.15 -6.43 -8.99
C ASN A 54 -6.53 -5.69 -10.29
N ALA A 55 -7.75 -5.15 -10.40
CA ALA A 55 -8.18 -4.45 -11.61
C ALA A 55 -7.40 -3.15 -11.90
N ALA A 56 -6.76 -2.55 -10.89
CA ALA A 56 -6.08 -1.26 -10.99
C ALA A 56 -4.55 -1.36 -11.13
N VAL A 57 -3.91 -2.39 -10.56
CA VAL A 57 -2.45 -2.44 -10.46
C VAL A 57 -1.89 -3.86 -10.46
N GLN A 58 -0.65 -3.99 -10.94
CA GLN A 58 0.25 -5.13 -10.69
C GLN A 58 1.40 -4.69 -9.77
N VAL A 59 1.70 -5.50 -8.77
CA VAL A 59 2.77 -5.29 -7.78
C VAL A 59 3.82 -6.36 -8.01
N PHE A 60 5.00 -5.95 -8.48
CA PHE A 60 6.11 -6.87 -8.68
C PHE A 60 6.89 -7.00 -7.39
N VAL A 61 6.66 -8.08 -6.64
CA VAL A 61 7.21 -8.23 -5.30
C VAL A 61 8.73 -8.45 -5.32
N GLN A 62 9.27 -8.95 -6.43
CA GLN A 62 10.72 -9.17 -6.60
C GLN A 62 11.53 -7.89 -6.43
N TRP A 63 10.97 -6.75 -6.84
CA TRP A 63 11.59 -5.43 -6.74
C TRP A 63 10.95 -4.54 -5.67
N SER A 64 10.05 -5.09 -4.85
CA SER A 64 9.45 -4.40 -3.72
C SER A 64 10.08 -4.89 -2.41
N CYS A 65 10.65 -3.99 -1.62
CA CYS A 65 11.39 -4.38 -0.41
C CYS A 65 11.39 -3.29 0.67
N PRO A 66 11.44 -3.69 1.96
CA PRO A 66 11.64 -2.75 3.04
C PRO A 66 13.03 -2.12 2.95
N GLY A 67 13.11 -0.83 3.24
CA GLY A 67 14.35 -0.07 3.34
C GLY A 67 14.78 0.15 4.79
N ALA A 68 15.49 1.26 5.01
CA ALA A 68 15.91 1.70 6.33
C ALA A 68 14.73 1.84 7.30
N ALA A 69 15.00 1.58 8.58
CA ALA A 69 14.05 1.79 9.65
C ALA A 69 14.76 2.23 10.93
N ASP A 70 14.05 3.03 11.71
CA ASP A 70 14.40 3.41 13.06
C ASP A 70 13.14 3.43 13.93
N ALA A 71 13.24 3.96 15.14
CA ALA A 71 12.13 4.01 16.10
C ALA A 71 10.92 4.87 15.65
N ARG A 72 11.07 5.69 14.59
CA ARG A 72 10.05 6.65 14.12
C ARG A 72 9.73 6.51 12.64
N ALA A 73 10.64 5.96 11.84
CA ALA A 73 10.52 5.88 10.40
C ALA A 73 10.68 4.43 9.90
N ARG A 74 9.89 4.09 8.88
CA ARG A 74 10.01 2.84 8.14
C ARG A 74 9.86 3.13 6.64
N ILE A 75 10.88 2.79 5.87
CA ILE A 75 10.86 2.92 4.40
C ILE A 75 10.39 1.60 3.78
N MET A 76 9.59 1.71 2.72
CA MET A 76 9.21 0.60 1.85
C MET A 76 9.28 1.05 0.40
N TYR A 77 10.00 0.30 -0.42
CA TYR A 77 10.08 0.50 -1.86
C TYR A 77 9.05 -0.37 -2.57
N TRP A 78 8.33 0.21 -3.52
CA TRP A 78 7.26 -0.46 -4.25
C TRP A 78 7.54 -0.40 -5.75
N ARG A 79 7.43 -1.55 -6.43
CA ARG A 79 7.46 -1.62 -7.90
C ARG A 79 6.07 -1.92 -8.41
N LEU A 80 5.42 -0.90 -8.96
CA LEU A 80 4.03 -0.94 -9.42
C LEU A 80 3.95 -0.74 -10.94
N ALA A 81 3.04 -1.44 -11.59
CA ALA A 81 2.53 -1.10 -12.92
C ALA A 81 1.02 -0.91 -12.83
N PHE A 82 0.55 0.29 -13.12
CA PHE A 82 -0.88 0.59 -13.13
C PHE A 82 -1.51 0.10 -14.43
N LYS A 83 -2.77 -0.34 -14.33
CA LYS A 83 -3.57 -0.76 -15.47
C LYS A 83 -4.33 0.44 -16.04
N PRO A 84 -4.70 0.44 -17.34
CA PRO A 84 -5.36 1.58 -17.99
C PRO A 84 -6.63 2.08 -17.29
N GLY A 85 -7.39 1.19 -16.64
CA GLY A 85 -8.60 1.55 -15.88
C GLY A 85 -8.34 2.39 -14.62
N PHE A 86 -7.08 2.57 -14.23
CA PHE A 86 -6.64 3.40 -13.11
C PHE A 86 -5.81 4.61 -13.56
N ALA A 87 -5.91 5.00 -14.84
CA ALA A 87 -5.30 6.24 -15.32
C ALA A 87 -6.03 7.46 -14.74
N GLY A 88 -5.30 8.56 -14.54
CA GLY A 88 -5.86 9.80 -14.00
C GLY A 88 -5.05 10.41 -12.87
N ALA A 89 -5.60 11.48 -12.30
CA ALA A 89 -5.00 12.20 -11.18
C ALA A 89 -5.48 11.62 -9.85
N HIS A 90 -4.53 11.17 -9.04
CA HIS A 90 -4.75 10.59 -7.72
C HIS A 90 -3.89 11.29 -6.67
N ARG A 91 -4.10 10.91 -5.41
CA ARG A 91 -3.26 11.30 -4.28
C ARG A 91 -2.65 10.09 -3.61
N VAL A 92 -1.46 10.29 -3.07
CA VAL A 92 -0.72 9.29 -2.31
C VAL A 92 -0.91 9.57 -0.82
N TYR A 93 -1.37 8.56 -0.09
CA TYR A 93 -1.55 8.59 1.35
C TYR A 93 -0.73 7.49 2.02
N LEU A 94 -0.18 7.79 3.19
CA LEU A 94 0.51 6.82 4.04
C LEU A 94 -0.17 6.75 5.41
N ARG A 95 -0.20 5.54 5.97
CA ARG A 95 -0.63 5.28 7.35
C ARG A 95 0.32 4.29 8.00
N ALA A 96 0.80 4.61 9.21
CA ALA A 96 1.55 3.67 10.03
C ALA A 96 0.66 3.24 11.20
N VAL A 97 0.62 1.93 11.45
CA VAL A 97 -0.11 1.32 12.55
C VAL A 97 0.86 0.45 13.29
N ASP A 98 1.05 0.74 14.57
CA ASP A 98 1.74 -0.12 15.52
C ASP A 98 0.79 -1.20 16.05
N ARG A 99 1.32 -2.37 16.40
CA ARG A 99 0.53 -3.51 16.93
C ARG A 99 0.15 -3.32 18.40
N PHE A 100 0.56 -2.24 19.04
CA PHE A 100 0.24 -1.90 20.43
C PHE A 100 -0.88 -0.84 20.50
N PRO A 101 -2.17 -1.23 20.38
CA PRO A 101 -3.29 -0.30 20.29
C PRO A 101 -3.46 0.56 21.54
N ALA A 102 -3.01 0.08 22.71
CA ALA A 102 -3.04 0.83 23.97
C ALA A 102 -2.19 2.11 23.93
N ALA A 103 -1.18 2.18 23.06
CA ALA A 103 -0.35 3.38 22.89
C ALA A 103 -0.82 4.30 21.75
N GLN A 104 -2.01 4.06 21.18
CA GLN A 104 -2.56 4.88 20.08
C GLN A 104 -1.60 5.00 18.88
N GLY A 105 -0.87 3.93 18.57
CA GLY A 105 0.17 3.92 17.53
C GLY A 105 -0.33 3.94 16.09
N ASP A 106 -1.50 4.51 15.82
CA ASP A 106 -2.06 4.69 14.48
C ASP A 106 -1.98 6.17 14.08
N THR A 107 -1.25 6.45 13.00
CA THR A 107 -1.12 7.83 12.51
C THR A 107 -2.40 8.35 11.83
N GLY A 108 -3.33 7.45 11.49
CA GLY A 108 -4.34 7.68 10.47
C GLY A 108 -3.72 7.90 9.09
N TRP A 109 -4.56 8.10 8.08
CA TRP A 109 -4.11 8.41 6.72
C TRP A 109 -3.59 9.84 6.62
N LYS A 110 -2.37 9.99 6.10
CA LYS A 110 -1.74 11.29 5.83
C LYS A 110 -1.46 11.44 4.35
N GLY A 111 -1.95 12.52 3.75
CA GLY A 111 -1.60 12.89 2.37
C GLY A 111 -0.11 13.22 2.26
N LYS A 112 0.54 12.70 1.23
CA LYS A 112 1.99 12.86 1.01
C LYS A 112 2.33 13.46 -0.34
N ALA A 113 1.57 13.14 -1.38
CA ALA A 113 1.83 13.64 -2.73
C ALA A 113 0.56 13.58 -3.61
N ALA A 114 0.61 14.25 -4.76
CA ALA A 114 -0.24 13.97 -5.90
C ALA A 114 0.49 13.02 -6.86
N LEU A 115 -0.25 12.19 -7.59
CA LEU A 115 0.28 11.26 -8.58
C LEU A 115 -0.64 11.27 -9.80
N THR A 116 -0.10 11.48 -10.99
CA THR A 116 -0.84 11.30 -12.24
C THR A 116 -0.38 10.00 -12.89
N VAL A 117 -1.31 9.07 -13.08
CA VAL A 117 -1.09 7.81 -13.80
C VAL A 117 -1.40 8.06 -15.27
N GLY A 118 -0.40 7.84 -16.13
CA GLY A 118 -0.54 7.96 -17.58
C GLY A 118 -1.34 6.81 -18.20
N PRO A 119 -1.79 6.99 -19.46
CA PRO A 119 -2.43 5.93 -20.23
C PRO A 119 -1.48 4.76 -20.55
#